data_AF-A0A9E5YE78-F1
#
_entry.id   AF-A0A9E5YE78-F1
#
_cell.length_a   1.000
_cell.length_b   1.000
_cell.length_c   1.000
_cell.angle_alpha   90.00
_cell.angle_beta   90.00
_cell.angle_gamma   90.00
#
_symmetry.space_group_name_H-M   'P 1'
#
loop_
_entity.id
_entity.type
_entity.pdbx_description
1 polymer ?
#
loop_
_entity_poly.entity_id
_entity_poly.type
_entity_poly.pdbx_seq_one_letter_code
_entity_poly.pdbx_strand_id
1 'polypeptide(L)'
;MVAEISDVDVEATITEVESQIPRFFNTFFIPTERIEIQDGDGTSRHHLEKNPVLAVRALKIDGTTEDVANLEVYKDSGHIFLGSGVTISTFSNKRNAIVVKYLHGSVVHSQTASTTSSADEVAGTSVSVEVGDSSDFAEDDWVEIFGMDGYREAAQISSVTDGTNIVLDQLVFSHESGSTIVKLEVETTFLKLMNIVVGIALVARIIGQSYSDIVGYTLAEMHVQKGEPYTQWREAANQLIKERDQIMSRISIRPAIM
;
A
#
# COMPACT_ATOMS: atom_id res chain seq x y z
N MET A 1 -12.95 3.76 -40.12
CA MET A 1 -11.90 4.34 -39.26
C MET A 1 -11.80 3.44 -38.05
N VAL A 2 -10.63 2.84 -37.83
CA VAL A 2 -10.32 2.15 -36.57
C VAL A 2 -10.16 3.25 -35.53
N ALA A 3 -10.94 3.22 -34.45
CA ALA A 3 -10.73 4.13 -33.34
C ALA A 3 -9.44 3.71 -32.64
N GLU A 4 -8.38 4.50 -32.75
CA GLU A 4 -7.16 4.31 -31.98
C GLU A 4 -7.49 4.33 -30.49
N ILE A 5 -6.80 3.50 -29.69
CA ILE A 5 -6.94 3.52 -28.23
C ILE A 5 -6.53 4.91 -27.77
N SER A 6 -7.47 5.63 -27.14
CA SER A 6 -7.21 6.97 -26.63
C SER A 6 -6.45 6.92 -25.31
N ASP A 7 -5.78 8.01 -24.93
CA ASP A 7 -5.12 8.11 -23.62
C ASP A 7 -6.12 7.89 -22.47
N VAL A 8 -7.38 8.31 -22.65
CA VAL A 8 -8.48 8.08 -21.70
C VAL A 8 -8.77 6.59 -21.52
N ASP A 9 -8.69 5.81 -22.60
CA ASP A 9 -8.88 4.36 -22.54
C ASP A 9 -7.74 3.65 -21.82
N VAL A 10 -6.51 4.15 -21.96
CA VAL A 10 -5.33 3.65 -21.24
C VAL A 10 -5.46 3.95 -19.75
N GLU A 11 -5.79 5.19 -19.40
CA GLU A 11 -5.97 5.62 -18.00
C GLU A 11 -7.08 4.83 -17.31
N ALA A 12 -8.24 4.64 -17.96
CA ALA A 12 -9.32 3.82 -17.43
C ALA A 12 -8.90 2.36 -17.20
N THR A 13 -8.08 1.80 -18.09
CA THR A 13 -7.55 0.43 -17.95
C THR A 13 -6.57 0.33 -16.77
N ILE A 14 -5.71 1.34 -16.59
CA ILE A 14 -4.79 1.41 -15.45
C ILE A 14 -5.58 1.47 -14.14
N THR A 15 -6.53 2.39 -14.02
CA THR A 15 -7.36 2.54 -12.81
C THR A 15 -8.12 1.26 -12.48
N GLU A 16 -8.66 0.57 -13.49
CA GLU A 16 -9.35 -0.70 -13.29
C GLU A 16 -8.39 -1.75 -12.71
N VAL A 17 -7.21 -1.95 -13.31
CA VAL A 17 -6.24 -2.95 -12.87
C VAL A 17 -5.70 -2.62 -11.48
N GLU A 18 -5.37 -1.36 -11.21
CA GLU A 18 -4.91 -0.90 -9.89
C GLU A 18 -5.94 -1.16 -8.79
N SER A 19 -7.24 -1.20 -9.12
CA SER A 19 -8.29 -1.58 -8.16
C SER A 19 -8.44 -3.09 -7.97
N GLN A 20 -8.10 -3.89 -8.99
CA GLN A 20 -8.30 -5.35 -8.99
C GLN A 20 -7.17 -6.11 -8.31
N ILE A 21 -5.92 -5.70 -8.51
CA ILE A 21 -4.75 -6.38 -7.90
C ILE A 21 -4.82 -6.38 -6.36
N PRO A 22 -5.06 -5.25 -5.67
CA PRO A 22 -5.20 -5.25 -4.22
C PRO A 22 -6.34 -6.18 -3.75
N ARG A 23 -7.48 -6.18 -4.45
CA ARG A 23 -8.61 -7.08 -4.16
C ARG A 23 -8.24 -8.55 -4.31
N PHE A 24 -7.51 -8.91 -5.37
CA PHE A 24 -7.07 -10.28 -5.62
C PHE A 24 -6.17 -10.80 -4.49
N PHE A 25 -5.26 -9.95 -4.00
CA PHE A 25 -4.37 -10.29 -2.89
C PHE A 25 -4.94 -9.97 -1.50
N ASN A 26 -6.20 -9.52 -1.43
CA ASN A 26 -6.86 -9.03 -0.21
C ASN A 26 -6.03 -8.02 0.58
N THR A 27 -5.31 -7.13 -0.11
CA THR A 27 -4.35 -6.21 0.51
C THR A 27 -4.65 -4.76 0.13
N PHE A 28 -4.00 -3.82 0.82
CA PHE A 28 -4.09 -2.39 0.57
C PHE A 28 -2.67 -1.85 0.39
N PHE A 29 -2.33 -1.41 -0.83
CA PHE A 29 -0.99 -0.87 -1.11
C PHE A 29 -0.85 0.60 -0.74
N ILE A 30 -1.98 1.31 -0.65
CA ILE A 30 -2.04 2.64 -0.06
C ILE A 30 -2.48 2.45 1.38
N PRO A 31 -1.70 2.88 2.38
CA PRO A 31 -2.11 2.85 3.76
C PRO A 31 -3.46 3.52 3.97
N THR A 32 -4.34 2.86 4.71
CA THR A 32 -5.70 3.35 4.97
C THR A 32 -6.00 3.28 6.46
N GLU A 33 -6.78 4.25 6.91
CA GLU A 33 -7.26 4.32 8.27
C GLU A 33 -8.55 3.52 8.43
N ARG A 34 -8.61 2.73 9.50
CA ARG A 34 -9.79 1.95 9.87
C ARG A 34 -10.15 2.19 11.32
N ILE A 35 -11.45 2.33 11.55
CA ILE A 35 -12.05 2.24 12.89
C ILE A 35 -12.74 0.88 12.98
N GLU A 36 -12.34 0.13 13.98
CA GLU A 36 -12.80 -1.22 14.24
C GLU A 36 -13.49 -1.26 15.61
N ILE A 37 -14.64 -1.92 15.66
CA ILE A 37 -15.41 -2.13 16.88
C ILE A 37 -15.56 -3.64 17.07
N GLN A 38 -14.98 -4.16 18.13
CA GLN A 38 -14.99 -5.58 18.45
C GLN A 38 -15.48 -5.88 19.86
N ASP A 39 -15.90 -7.12 20.05
CA ASP A 39 -16.13 -7.72 21.37
C ASP A 39 -14.78 -7.96 22.05
N GLY A 40 -14.69 -7.75 23.35
CA GLY A 40 -13.49 -8.11 24.09
C GLY A 40 -13.50 -9.54 24.60
N ASP A 41 -12.30 -10.05 24.87
CA ASP A 41 -12.03 -11.45 25.15
C ASP A 41 -11.56 -11.70 26.59
N GLY A 42 -11.42 -10.64 27.39
CA GLY A 42 -10.91 -10.69 28.76
C GLY A 42 -9.42 -10.94 28.87
N THR A 43 -8.65 -10.85 27.78
CA THR A 43 -7.20 -11.06 27.78
C THR A 43 -6.43 -9.75 27.66
N SER A 44 -5.10 -9.78 27.82
CA SER A 44 -4.24 -8.61 27.60
C SER A 44 -3.84 -8.44 26.13
N ARG A 45 -4.31 -9.32 25.24
CA ARG A 45 -3.99 -9.34 23.82
C ARG A 45 -5.27 -9.21 23.00
N HIS A 46 -5.23 -8.41 21.94
CA HIS A 46 -6.32 -8.34 20.99
C HIS A 46 -5.78 -8.47 19.56
N HIS A 47 -6.65 -8.86 18.63
CA HIS A 47 -6.27 -9.06 17.23
C HIS A 47 -7.12 -8.18 16.33
N LEU A 48 -6.44 -7.37 15.51
CA LEU A 48 -7.07 -6.48 14.55
C LEU A 48 -7.43 -7.25 13.28
N GLU A 49 -8.57 -6.95 12.66
CA GLU A 49 -9.04 -7.65 11.45
C GLU A 49 -8.11 -7.46 10.25
N LYS A 50 -7.36 -6.36 10.18
CA LYS A 50 -6.52 -6.01 9.03
C LYS A 50 -5.06 -5.88 9.43
N ASN A 51 -4.23 -6.54 8.64
CA ASN A 51 -2.78 -6.59 8.77
C ASN A 51 -2.12 -6.54 7.37
N PRO A 52 -0.87 -6.05 7.25
CA PRO A 52 -0.04 -5.55 8.34
C PRO A 52 -0.49 -4.18 8.86
N VAL A 53 -0.35 -4.00 10.18
CA VAL A 53 -0.69 -2.77 10.91
C VAL A 53 0.53 -1.87 10.92
N LEU A 54 0.37 -0.62 10.48
CA LEU A 54 1.46 0.35 10.38
C LEU A 54 1.60 1.16 11.67
N ALA A 55 0.47 1.63 12.21
CA ALA A 55 0.39 2.36 13.47
C ALA A 55 -1.01 2.26 14.09
N VAL A 56 -1.10 2.30 15.42
CA VAL A 56 -2.36 2.43 16.16
C VAL A 56 -2.51 3.89 16.58
N ARG A 57 -3.61 4.54 16.20
CA ARG A 57 -3.84 5.97 16.42
C ARG A 57 -4.69 6.25 17.66
N ALA A 58 -5.62 5.37 18.00
CA ALA A 58 -6.41 5.47 19.22
C ALA A 58 -6.93 4.10 19.66
N LEU A 59 -7.08 3.92 20.98
CA LEU A 59 -7.70 2.75 21.59
C LEU A 59 -8.72 3.20 22.64
N LYS A 60 -9.91 2.60 22.61
CA LYS A 60 -10.87 2.68 23.70
C LYS A 60 -11.28 1.27 24.13
N ILE A 61 -11.30 1.06 25.44
CA ILE A 61 -11.78 -0.20 26.05
C ILE A 61 -12.88 0.17 27.05
N ASP A 62 -14.08 -0.36 26.81
CA ASP A 62 -15.27 -0.16 27.65
C ASP A 62 -15.59 1.33 27.90
N GLY A 63 -15.36 2.17 26.87
CA GLY A 63 -15.57 3.61 26.90
C GLY A 63 -14.41 4.45 27.46
N THR A 64 -13.41 3.80 28.07
CA THR A 64 -12.19 4.46 28.55
C THR A 64 -11.18 4.56 27.42
N THR A 65 -10.63 5.76 27.19
CA THR A 65 -9.53 5.96 26.24
C THR A 65 -8.22 5.51 26.87
N GLU A 66 -7.48 4.66 26.17
CA GLU A 66 -6.15 4.23 26.56
C GLU A 66 -5.09 4.97 25.72
N ASP A 67 -3.95 5.22 26.33
CA ASP A 67 -2.80 5.81 25.66
C ASP A 67 -2.13 4.76 24.77
N VAL A 68 -2.11 5.05 23.46
CA VAL A 68 -1.54 4.16 22.45
C VAL A 68 -0.03 4.04 22.56
N ALA A 69 0.65 4.99 23.22
CA ALA A 69 2.09 4.90 23.50
C ALA A 69 2.43 3.72 24.43
N ASN A 70 1.46 3.23 25.22
CA ASN A 70 1.64 2.11 26.14
C ASN A 70 1.23 0.76 25.54
N LEU A 71 1.04 0.68 24.22
CA LEU A 71 0.69 -0.54 23.51
C LEU A 71 1.90 -1.16 22.82
N GLU A 72 2.01 -2.49 22.91
CA GLU A 72 2.94 -3.24 22.07
C GLU A 72 2.20 -3.73 20.82
N VAL A 73 2.64 -3.27 19.65
CA VAL A 73 1.97 -3.56 18.37
C VAL A 73 2.85 -4.46 17.50
N TYR A 74 2.37 -5.66 17.21
CA TYR A 74 3.01 -6.58 16.27
C TYR A 74 2.45 -6.39 14.88
N LYS A 75 3.17 -5.60 14.06
CA LYS A 75 2.73 -5.14 12.73
C LYS A 75 2.24 -6.26 11.81
N ASP A 76 3.00 -7.34 11.66
CA ASP A 76 2.69 -8.42 10.72
C ASP A 76 1.47 -9.26 11.12
N SER A 77 1.28 -9.47 12.42
CA SER A 77 0.19 -10.31 12.95
C SER A 77 -1.05 -9.50 13.34
N GLY A 78 -0.97 -8.18 13.38
CA GLY A 78 -2.05 -7.33 13.86
C GLY A 78 -2.40 -7.53 15.34
N HIS A 79 -1.50 -8.16 16.12
CA HIS A 79 -1.69 -8.30 17.56
C HIS A 79 -1.31 -7.02 18.27
N ILE A 80 -2.20 -6.57 19.16
CA ILE A 80 -1.92 -5.49 20.10
C ILE A 80 -1.93 -6.07 21.51
N PHE A 81 -0.97 -5.64 22.34
CA PHE A 81 -0.88 -6.01 23.73
C PHE A 81 -0.93 -4.77 24.61
N LEU A 82 -1.63 -4.92 25.74
CA LEU A 82 -1.67 -3.93 26.81
C LEU A 82 -0.36 -3.96 27.58
N GLY A 83 0.42 -2.89 27.47
CA GLY A 83 1.70 -2.74 28.17
C GLY A 83 1.55 -2.34 29.64
N SER A 84 2.66 -2.05 30.30
CA SER A 84 2.69 -1.74 31.74
C SER A 84 2.16 -0.33 32.12
N GLY A 85 1.87 0.52 31.13
CA GLY A 85 1.39 1.90 31.34
C GLY A 85 -0.09 2.14 31.06
N VAL A 86 -0.83 1.14 30.57
CA VAL A 86 -2.27 1.30 30.32
C VAL A 86 -3.08 1.24 31.62
N THR A 87 -4.19 1.96 31.64
CA THR A 87 -5.11 2.05 32.79
C THR A 87 -5.90 0.77 32.98
N ILE A 88 -6.26 0.12 31.88
CA ILE A 88 -7.00 -1.13 31.84
C ILE A 88 -6.04 -2.28 31.57
N SER A 89 -6.10 -3.33 32.39
CA SER A 89 -5.20 -4.49 32.27
C SER A 89 -5.67 -5.57 31.29
N THR A 90 -6.94 -5.53 30.86
CA THR A 90 -7.53 -6.52 29.95
C THR A 90 -8.56 -5.90 29.02
N PHE A 91 -8.64 -6.44 27.81
CA PHE A 91 -9.69 -6.13 26.84
C PHE A 91 -11.04 -6.65 27.37
N SER A 92 -11.87 -5.76 27.93
CA SER A 92 -13.10 -6.08 28.67
C SER A 92 -13.99 -7.09 27.95
N ASN A 93 -14.37 -8.20 28.63
CA ASN A 93 -15.23 -9.25 28.08
C ASN A 93 -16.70 -8.79 27.99
N LYS A 94 -16.94 -7.85 27.11
CA LYS A 94 -18.23 -7.22 26.81
C LYS A 94 -18.34 -7.05 25.30
N ARG A 95 -19.59 -7.03 24.83
CA ARG A 95 -19.90 -6.82 23.42
C ARG A 95 -19.56 -5.40 22.98
N ASN A 96 -18.94 -5.23 21.82
CA ASN A 96 -18.55 -3.94 21.23
C ASN A 96 -17.75 -3.05 22.21
N ALA A 97 -16.98 -3.66 23.09
CA ALA A 97 -16.27 -2.93 24.14
C ALA A 97 -14.96 -2.32 23.65
N ILE A 98 -14.41 -2.81 22.55
CA ILE A 98 -13.12 -2.39 22.04
C ILE A 98 -13.37 -1.55 20.80
N VAL A 99 -12.82 -0.34 20.79
CA VAL A 99 -12.80 0.53 19.62
C VAL A 99 -11.36 0.86 19.33
N VAL A 100 -10.83 0.39 18.20
CA VAL A 100 -9.45 0.66 17.78
C VAL A 100 -9.46 1.46 16.49
N LYS A 101 -8.68 2.52 16.47
CA LYS A 101 -8.40 3.31 15.28
C LYS A 101 -6.95 3.04 14.88
N TYR A 102 -6.73 2.49 13.69
CA TYR A 102 -5.39 2.09 13.25
C TYR A 102 -5.21 2.27 11.73
N LEU A 103 -3.94 2.38 11.33
CA LEU A 103 -3.50 2.41 9.95
C LEU A 103 -3.03 1.01 9.53
N HIS A 104 -3.47 0.56 8.37
CA HIS A 104 -3.01 -0.70 7.79
C HIS A 104 -2.67 -0.52 6.31
N GLY A 105 -1.71 -1.30 5.83
CA GLY A 105 -1.28 -1.27 4.44
C GLY A 105 -0.03 -2.11 4.21
N SER A 106 0.02 -2.79 3.08
CA SER A 106 1.15 -3.60 2.63
C SER A 106 2.12 -2.75 1.83
N VAL A 107 3.02 -2.10 2.55
CA VAL A 107 4.11 -1.28 2.01
C VAL A 107 5.46 -1.82 2.47
N VAL A 108 6.51 -1.46 1.73
CA VAL A 108 7.90 -1.82 2.01
C VAL A 108 8.77 -0.57 2.11
N HIS A 109 9.94 -0.70 2.71
CA HIS A 109 10.93 0.37 2.72
C HIS A 109 11.48 0.61 1.32
N SER A 110 11.41 1.86 0.89
CA SER A 110 12.15 2.32 -0.28
C SER A 110 13.64 2.46 0.05
N GLN A 111 14.44 2.74 -0.97
CA GLN A 111 15.85 3.15 -0.79
C GLN A 111 15.98 4.61 -0.36
N THR A 112 14.90 5.39 -0.44
CA THR A 112 14.86 6.79 -0.03
C THR A 112 14.77 6.87 1.49
N ALA A 113 15.84 7.35 2.09
CA ALA A 113 15.94 7.57 3.53
C ALA A 113 16.72 8.84 3.83
N SER A 114 16.39 9.46 4.96
CA SER A 114 17.07 10.63 5.49
C SER A 114 17.23 10.51 7.00
N THR A 115 18.13 11.28 7.58
CA THR A 115 18.41 11.28 9.02
C THR A 115 17.92 12.59 9.62
N THR A 116 17.27 12.53 10.78
CA THR A 116 16.80 13.73 11.47
C THR A 116 17.97 14.53 12.03
N SER A 117 18.01 15.82 11.75
CA SER A 117 19.05 16.73 12.25
C SER A 117 18.68 17.32 13.63
N SER A 118 17.39 17.39 13.95
CA SER A 118 16.88 17.78 15.25
C SER A 118 15.89 16.73 15.80
N ALA A 119 15.79 16.66 17.13
CA ALA A 119 14.70 15.96 17.79
C ALA A 119 13.46 16.86 17.72
N ASP A 120 12.30 16.31 17.37
CA ASP A 120 11.04 17.00 17.66
C ASP A 120 10.58 16.55 19.06
N GLU A 121 10.56 17.48 20.01
CA GLU A 121 10.34 17.19 21.44
C GLU A 121 8.87 16.86 21.75
N VAL A 122 7.97 16.95 20.76
CA VAL A 122 6.52 16.86 20.98
C VAL A 122 5.87 15.85 20.05
N ALA A 123 5.37 14.74 20.62
CA ALA A 123 4.43 13.86 19.95
C ALA A 123 3.06 14.54 19.78
N GLY A 124 2.31 14.17 18.75
CA GLY A 124 1.00 14.77 18.49
C GLY A 124 0.65 14.79 17.01
N THR A 125 -0.11 15.80 16.61
CA THR A 125 -0.54 16.02 15.22
C THR A 125 0.27 17.15 14.59
N SER A 126 0.53 17.06 13.28
CA SER A 126 1.29 18.09 12.54
C SER A 126 2.69 18.32 13.12
N VAL A 127 3.43 17.22 13.30
CA VAL A 127 4.76 17.20 13.94
C VAL A 127 5.81 17.57 12.90
N SER A 128 6.69 18.53 13.19
CA SER A 128 7.64 19.10 12.22
C SER A 128 9.02 18.52 12.44
N VAL A 129 9.46 17.66 11.53
CA VAL A 129 10.73 16.97 11.64
C VAL A 129 11.76 17.57 10.68
N GLU A 130 12.89 17.98 11.23
CA GLU A 130 14.05 18.42 10.45
C GLU A 130 14.86 17.21 10.01
N VAL A 131 15.06 17.07 8.70
CA VAL A 131 15.82 16.03 8.01
C VAL A 131 16.99 16.65 7.26
N GLY A 132 18.03 15.86 7.02
CA GLY A 132 19.23 16.33 6.30
C GLY A 132 18.96 16.77 4.85
N ASP A 133 17.99 16.15 4.19
CA ASP A 133 17.48 16.52 2.87
C ASP A 133 16.04 16.02 2.72
N SER A 134 15.15 16.89 2.26
CA SER A 134 13.74 16.60 1.99
C SER A 134 13.42 16.42 0.49
N SER A 135 14.42 16.53 -0.40
CA SER A 135 14.21 16.60 -1.86
C SER A 135 13.50 15.39 -2.48
N ASP A 136 13.67 14.20 -1.90
CA ASP A 136 13.03 12.96 -2.35
C ASP A 136 11.70 12.64 -1.63
N PHE A 137 11.24 13.55 -0.77
CA PHE A 137 9.96 13.46 -0.08
C PHE A 137 8.96 14.46 -0.68
N ALA A 138 7.69 14.04 -0.74
CA ALA A 138 6.59 14.86 -1.19
C ALA A 138 5.43 14.84 -0.18
N GLU A 139 4.52 15.80 -0.34
CA GLU A 139 3.20 15.71 0.29
C GLU A 139 2.52 14.38 -0.08
N ASP A 140 1.76 13.84 0.86
CA ASP A 140 1.08 12.54 0.81
C ASP A 140 1.98 11.29 0.84
N ASP A 141 3.31 11.44 0.82
CA ASP A 141 4.20 10.30 0.99
C ASP A 141 4.06 9.67 2.37
N TRP A 142 4.10 8.33 2.42
CA TRP A 142 4.16 7.59 3.66
C TRP A 142 5.61 7.38 4.07
N VAL A 143 5.90 7.56 5.35
CA VAL A 143 7.23 7.36 5.92
C VAL A 143 7.15 6.50 7.17
N GLU A 144 8.26 5.86 7.48
CA GLU A 144 8.47 5.18 8.75
C GLU A 144 9.71 5.74 9.44
N ILE A 145 9.53 6.11 10.71
CA ILE A 145 10.61 6.62 11.55
C ILE A 145 11.17 5.46 12.36
N PHE A 146 12.48 5.32 12.32
CA PHE A 146 13.27 4.47 13.19
C PHE A 146 13.96 5.38 14.20
N GLY A 147 13.33 5.49 15.37
CA GLY A 147 13.79 6.31 16.46
C GLY A 147 15.07 5.76 17.08
N MET A 148 16.02 6.65 17.41
CA MET A 148 17.20 6.29 18.22
C MET A 148 16.84 5.87 19.66
N ASP A 149 15.64 6.25 20.10
CA ASP A 149 14.97 5.85 21.34
C ASP A 149 14.45 4.40 21.33
N GLY A 150 14.49 3.72 20.17
CA GLY A 150 13.98 2.37 19.97
C GLY A 150 12.51 2.29 19.57
N TYR A 151 11.81 3.43 19.45
CA TYR A 151 10.44 3.46 18.93
C TYR A 151 10.42 3.46 17.40
N ARG A 152 9.35 2.90 16.84
CA ARG A 152 9.15 2.80 15.40
C ARG A 152 7.71 3.00 15.03
N GLU A 153 7.44 4.01 14.21
CA GLU A 153 6.09 4.33 13.79
C GLU A 153 6.02 4.87 12.37
N ALA A 154 4.86 4.68 11.75
CA ALA A 154 4.58 5.15 10.40
C ALA A 154 3.67 6.39 10.47
N ALA A 155 3.94 7.34 9.58
CA ALA A 155 3.22 8.59 9.45
C ALA A 155 3.14 9.01 7.97
N GLN A 156 2.20 9.89 7.66
CA GLN A 156 2.09 10.49 6.33
C GLN A 156 2.69 11.90 6.37
N ILE A 157 3.40 12.29 5.32
CA ILE A 157 3.86 13.66 5.13
C ILE A 157 2.67 14.52 4.72
N SER A 158 2.27 15.42 5.61
CA SER A 158 1.22 16.40 5.36
C SER A 158 1.70 17.60 4.53
N SER A 159 2.99 17.97 4.63
CA SER A 159 3.60 18.99 3.78
C SER A 159 5.12 18.96 3.88
N VAL A 160 5.80 19.41 2.82
CA VAL A 160 7.23 19.72 2.83
C VAL A 160 7.40 21.23 2.85
N THR A 161 7.94 21.77 3.95
CA THR A 161 7.98 23.23 4.19
C THR A 161 9.18 23.88 3.49
N ASP A 162 10.31 23.19 3.51
CA ASP A 162 11.55 23.60 2.85
C ASP A 162 12.43 22.37 2.55
N GLY A 163 13.67 22.59 2.10
CA GLY A 163 14.62 21.53 1.75
C GLY A 163 15.09 20.64 2.91
N THR A 164 14.66 20.92 4.13
CA THR A 164 15.06 20.20 5.36
C THR A 164 13.89 19.90 6.29
N ASN A 165 12.72 20.52 6.13
CA ASN A 165 11.61 20.35 7.06
C ASN A 165 10.42 19.65 6.41
N ILE A 166 10.02 18.52 7.00
CA ILE A 166 8.80 17.78 6.66
C ILE A 166 7.81 17.82 7.83
N VAL A 167 6.52 17.95 7.53
CA VAL A 167 5.46 17.96 8.54
C VAL A 167 4.69 16.66 8.44
N LEU A 168 4.64 15.90 9.53
CA LEU A 168 3.98 14.60 9.62
C LEU A 168 2.57 14.72 10.21
N ASP A 169 1.65 13.92 9.71
CA ASP A 169 0.23 13.93 10.11
C ASP A 169 0.05 13.74 11.62
N GLN A 170 0.63 12.66 12.15
CA GLN A 170 0.55 12.30 13.55
C GLN A 170 1.72 11.38 13.93
N LEU A 171 2.32 11.64 15.10
CA LEU A 171 3.25 10.75 15.80
C LEU A 171 2.72 10.47 17.21
N VAL A 172 2.87 9.22 17.64
CA VAL A 172 2.55 8.74 18.99
C VAL A 172 3.73 8.98 19.93
N PHE A 173 4.96 8.87 19.41
CA PHE A 173 6.18 9.02 20.20
C PHE A 173 6.93 10.29 19.77
N SER A 174 7.59 10.94 20.73
CA SER A 174 8.63 11.92 20.42
C SER A 174 9.89 11.15 20.01
N HIS A 175 10.61 11.62 19.00
CA HIS A 175 11.81 10.94 18.49
C HIS A 175 13.07 11.75 18.81
N GLU A 176 14.14 11.05 19.17
CA GLU A 176 15.45 11.66 19.37
C GLU A 176 16.10 12.10 18.03
N SER A 177 17.02 13.07 18.09
CA SER A 177 17.81 13.49 16.92
C SER A 177 18.69 12.35 16.41
N GLY A 178 18.93 12.29 15.11
CA GLY A 178 19.67 11.19 14.49
C GLY A 178 18.82 9.96 14.17
N SER A 179 17.50 10.06 14.36
CA SER A 179 16.53 9.05 13.94
C SER A 179 16.52 8.94 12.42
N THR A 180 16.21 7.77 11.89
CA THR A 180 16.17 7.54 10.44
C THR A 180 14.73 7.56 9.95
N ILE A 181 14.45 8.37 8.94
CA ILE A 181 13.16 8.40 8.26
C ILE A 181 13.32 7.70 6.92
N VAL A 182 12.46 6.71 6.66
CA VAL A 182 12.49 5.94 5.41
C VAL A 182 11.14 6.05 4.74
N LYS A 183 11.13 6.37 3.44
CA LYS A 183 9.90 6.40 2.65
C LYS A 183 9.34 4.99 2.45
N LEU A 184 8.04 4.86 2.60
CA LEU A 184 7.27 3.63 2.40
C LEU A 184 6.69 3.63 0.98
N GLU A 185 6.86 2.52 0.27
CA GLU A 185 6.38 2.36 -1.10
C GLU A 185 5.71 1.00 -1.33
N VAL A 186 4.98 0.90 -2.44
CA VAL A 186 4.43 -0.38 -2.89
C VAL A 186 5.58 -1.26 -3.37
N GLU A 187 5.56 -2.54 -2.99
CA GLU A 187 6.59 -3.47 -3.44
C GLU A 187 6.67 -3.50 -4.97
N THR A 188 7.89 -3.34 -5.50
CA THR A 188 8.16 -3.29 -6.94
C THR A 188 7.64 -4.50 -7.70
N THR A 189 7.55 -5.68 -7.06
CA THR A 189 6.92 -6.89 -7.59
C THR A 189 5.45 -6.67 -7.96
N PHE A 190 4.68 -5.99 -7.09
CA PHE A 190 3.27 -5.69 -7.35
C PHE A 190 3.11 -4.61 -8.41
N LEU A 191 3.96 -3.58 -8.42
CA LEU A 191 3.97 -2.57 -9.48
C LEU A 191 4.24 -3.21 -10.85
N LYS A 192 5.21 -4.13 -10.91
CA LYS A 192 5.51 -4.88 -12.13
C LYS A 192 4.33 -5.76 -12.56
N LEU A 193 3.67 -6.43 -11.61
CA LEU A 193 2.49 -7.24 -11.90
C LEU A 193 1.34 -6.39 -12.46
N MET A 194 1.05 -5.23 -11.86
CA MET A 194 0.04 -4.29 -12.34
C MET A 194 0.34 -3.87 -13.79
N ASN A 195 1.58 -3.46 -14.07
CA ASN A 195 2.02 -3.08 -15.41
C ASN A 195 1.83 -4.21 -16.44
N ILE A 196 2.15 -5.45 -16.08
CA ILE A 196 1.96 -6.61 -16.96
C ILE A 196 0.47 -6.87 -17.22
N VAL A 197 -0.37 -6.78 -16.19
CA VAL A 197 -1.82 -7.00 -16.33
C VAL A 197 -2.48 -5.90 -17.16
N VAL A 198 -2.10 -4.63 -16.97
CA VAL A 198 -2.49 -3.52 -17.85
C VAL A 198 -2.05 -3.80 -19.29
N GLY A 199 -0.81 -4.22 -19.50
CA GLY A 199 -0.28 -4.59 -20.82
C GLY A 199 -1.11 -5.68 -21.51
N ILE A 200 -1.48 -6.74 -20.79
CA ILE A 200 -2.34 -7.82 -21.31
C ILE A 200 -3.72 -7.28 -21.69
N ALA A 201 -4.33 -6.45 -20.84
CA ALA A 201 -5.64 -5.86 -21.10
C ALA A 201 -5.62 -4.96 -22.35
N LEU A 202 -4.58 -4.14 -22.52
CA LEU A 202 -4.39 -3.30 -23.69
C LEU A 202 -4.21 -4.13 -24.98
N VAL A 203 -3.38 -5.19 -24.94
CA VAL A 203 -3.21 -6.09 -26.10
C VAL A 203 -4.53 -6.77 -26.48
N ALA A 204 -5.30 -7.25 -25.50
CA ALA A 204 -6.62 -7.85 -25.76
C ALA A 204 -7.58 -6.84 -26.41
N ARG A 205 -7.53 -5.58 -25.98
CA ARG A 205 -8.33 -4.49 -26.55
C ARG A 205 -7.94 -4.16 -27.99
N ILE A 206 -6.64 -4.09 -28.29
CA ILE A 206 -6.13 -3.89 -29.66
C ILE A 206 -6.59 -5.03 -30.58
N ILE A 207 -6.48 -6.28 -30.14
CA ILE A 207 -6.93 -7.45 -30.92
C ILE A 207 -8.45 -7.38 -31.17
N GLY A 208 -9.24 -7.00 -30.14
CA GLY A 208 -10.69 -6.81 -30.28
C GLY A 208 -11.08 -5.74 -31.31
N GLN A 209 -10.32 -4.65 -31.40
CA GLN A 209 -10.58 -3.56 -32.34
C GLN A 209 -10.09 -3.83 -33.78
N SER A 210 -9.16 -4.77 -33.97
CA SER A 210 -8.49 -5.02 -35.27
C SER A 210 -9.14 -6.10 -36.14
N TYR A 211 -10.26 -6.71 -35.71
CA TYR A 211 -11.02 -7.71 -36.48
C TYR A 211 -11.51 -7.25 -37.87
N SER A 212 -11.34 -5.98 -38.25
CA SER A 212 -11.63 -5.47 -39.60
C SER A 212 -10.45 -5.56 -40.61
N ASP A 213 -9.26 -6.02 -40.21
CA ASP A 213 -8.02 -5.83 -40.99
C ASP A 213 -7.53 -7.06 -41.79
N ILE A 214 -8.38 -8.08 -41.98
CA ILE A 214 -8.07 -9.19 -42.90
C ILE A 214 -8.39 -8.74 -44.32
N VAL A 215 -7.37 -8.25 -45.03
CA VAL A 215 -7.47 -7.94 -46.47
C VAL A 215 -6.87 -9.09 -47.27
N GLY A 216 -7.73 -10.01 -47.72
CA GLY A 216 -7.41 -10.99 -48.74
C GLY A 216 -7.86 -10.49 -50.11
N TYR A 217 -6.99 -10.56 -51.11
CA TYR A 217 -7.38 -10.31 -52.49
C TYR A 217 -7.39 -11.65 -53.25
N THR A 218 -8.55 -11.99 -53.81
CA THR A 218 -8.71 -13.10 -54.74
C THR A 218 -8.77 -12.55 -56.16
N LEU A 219 -7.83 -12.98 -56.99
CA LEU A 219 -7.81 -12.65 -58.41
C LEU A 219 -7.65 -13.96 -59.19
N ALA A 220 -8.78 -14.52 -59.61
CA ALA A 220 -8.88 -15.85 -60.23
C ALA A 220 -8.22 -16.96 -59.38
N GLU A 221 -7.31 -17.76 -59.95
CA GLU A 221 -6.60 -18.86 -59.26
C GLU A 221 -5.47 -18.39 -58.32
N MET A 222 -5.13 -17.09 -58.31
CA MET A 222 -4.13 -16.55 -57.38
C MET A 222 -4.80 -16.10 -56.08
N HIS A 223 -4.52 -16.82 -55.01
CA HIS A 223 -4.91 -16.49 -53.65
C HIS A 223 -3.69 -15.93 -52.91
N VAL A 224 -3.70 -14.64 -52.56
CA VAL A 224 -2.67 -14.03 -51.71
C VAL A 224 -3.32 -13.60 -50.41
N GLN A 225 -2.97 -14.29 -49.33
CA GLN A 225 -3.32 -13.91 -47.97
C GLN A 225 -2.10 -13.17 -47.38
N LYS A 226 -2.26 -11.89 -47.06
CA LYS A 226 -1.26 -11.16 -46.28
C LYS A 226 -1.20 -11.84 -44.90
N GLY A 227 0.00 -12.22 -44.45
CA GLY A 227 0.22 -13.07 -43.28
C GLY A 227 -0.51 -12.60 -42.01
N GLU A 228 -0.75 -13.54 -41.09
CA GLU A 228 -1.52 -13.33 -39.85
C GLU A 228 -1.05 -12.06 -39.11
N PRO A 229 -1.86 -10.99 -39.06
CA PRO A 229 -1.48 -9.72 -38.44
C PRO A 229 -1.29 -9.81 -36.91
N TYR A 230 -1.58 -10.97 -36.31
CA TYR A 230 -1.65 -11.17 -34.86
C TYR A 230 -0.51 -11.98 -34.27
N THR A 231 0.40 -12.54 -35.07
CA THR A 231 1.47 -13.40 -34.52
C THR A 231 2.34 -12.65 -33.51
N GLN A 232 2.77 -11.42 -33.81
CA GLN A 232 3.59 -10.62 -32.90
C GLN A 232 2.84 -10.23 -31.61
N TRP A 233 1.57 -9.81 -31.73
CA TRP A 233 0.71 -9.46 -30.58
C TRP A 233 0.39 -10.69 -29.71
N ARG A 234 0.14 -11.84 -30.33
CA ARG A 234 -0.08 -13.12 -29.65
C ARG A 234 1.17 -13.57 -28.90
N GLU A 235 2.35 -13.49 -29.52
CA GLU A 235 3.60 -13.83 -28.83
C GLU A 235 3.88 -12.87 -27.67
N ALA A 236 3.64 -11.56 -27.84
CA ALA A 236 3.76 -10.58 -26.76
C ALA A 236 2.78 -10.87 -25.60
N ALA A 237 1.50 -11.13 -25.90
CA ALA A 237 0.51 -11.51 -24.89
C ALA A 237 0.92 -12.80 -24.16
N ASN A 238 1.39 -13.82 -24.89
CA ASN A 238 1.84 -15.08 -24.31
C ASN A 238 3.06 -14.89 -23.40
N GLN A 239 3.99 -14.01 -23.74
CA GLN A 239 5.14 -13.68 -22.89
C GLN A 239 4.69 -12.96 -21.62
N LEU A 240 3.83 -11.95 -21.74
CA LEU A 240 3.26 -11.23 -20.59
C LEU A 240 2.49 -12.16 -19.65
N ILE A 241 1.68 -13.08 -20.20
CA ILE A 241 0.94 -14.09 -19.42
C ILE A 241 1.90 -15.00 -18.65
N LYS A 242 2.95 -15.51 -19.31
CA LYS A 242 3.97 -16.34 -18.64
C LYS A 242 4.66 -15.58 -17.51
N GLU A 243 5.02 -14.32 -17.74
CA GLU A 243 5.67 -13.49 -16.74
C GLU A 243 4.74 -13.17 -15.56
N ARG A 244 3.48 -12.85 -15.84
CA ARG A 244 2.42 -12.70 -14.82
C ARG A 244 2.34 -13.94 -13.94
N ASP A 245 2.20 -15.12 -14.54
CA ASP A 245 2.03 -16.38 -13.81
C ASP A 245 3.28 -16.70 -12.97
N GLN A 246 4.48 -16.41 -13.49
CA GLN A 246 5.72 -16.54 -12.75
C GLN A 246 5.77 -15.60 -11.54
N ILE A 247 5.40 -14.33 -11.70
CA ILE A 247 5.37 -13.36 -10.60
C ILE A 247 4.33 -13.77 -9.56
N MET A 248 3.11 -14.10 -9.98
CA MET A 248 2.04 -14.55 -9.10
C MET A 248 2.42 -15.80 -8.32
N SER A 249 3.17 -16.73 -8.91
CA SER A 249 3.66 -17.94 -8.21
C SER A 249 4.71 -17.65 -7.12
N ARG A 250 5.37 -16.49 -7.16
CA ARG A 250 6.41 -16.09 -6.20
C ARG A 250 5.86 -15.24 -5.06
N ILE A 251 4.72 -14.57 -5.27
CA ILE A 251 4.08 -13.77 -4.24
C ILE A 251 3.44 -14.71 -3.22
N SER A 252 3.94 -14.69 -1.99
CA SER A 252 3.24 -15.33 -0.88
C SER A 252 2.00 -14.50 -0.56
N ILE A 253 0.82 -15.12 -0.64
CA ILE A 253 -0.42 -14.49 -0.19
C ILE A 253 -0.26 -14.28 1.32
N ARG A 254 -0.04 -13.04 1.75
CA ARG A 254 -0.13 -12.69 3.16
C ARG A 254 -1.61 -12.74 3.52
N PRO A 255 -2.04 -13.55 4.50
CA PRO A 255 -3.43 -13.55 4.92
C PRO A 255 -3.73 -12.18 5.53
N ALA A 256 -4.43 -11.33 4.78
CA ALA A 256 -5.30 -10.35 5.39
C ALA A 256 -6.47 -11.14 5.93
N ILE A 257 -6.49 -11.33 7.25
CA ILE A 257 -7.51 -12.15 7.88
C ILE A 257 -8.88 -11.50 7.61
N MET A 258 -9.84 -12.38 7.31
CA MET A 258 -11.20 -12.03 6.91
C MET A 258 -12.04 -11.75 8.14
#